data_AF-A0A5A7RTE7-F1
#
_entry.id   AF-A0A5A7RTE7-F1
#
_cell.length_a   1.000
_cell.length_b   1.000
_cell.length_c   1.000
_cell.angle_alpha   90.00
_cell.angle_beta   90.00
_cell.angle_gamma   90.00
#
_symmetry.space_group_name_H-M   'P 1'
#
loop_
_entity.id
_entity.type
_entity.pdbx_description
1 polymer ?
#
loop_
_entity_poly.entity_id
_entity_poly.type
_entity_poly.pdbx_seq_one_letter_code
_entity_poly.pdbx_strand_id
1 'polypeptide(L)'
;GDLTNPEVIKAIKEFQDKLKAEGISSVSIVDGLISSPFRKLLQTREGIKFILNKLNDDEKFFISEDYSKTLVLFYVSPTLSMKERESIVDKVDWIAATTPIPGGSISMATGTEAINVAINNMLFDQQTRSMILAIALVAIVVIIIFRSPFYGMVSLIPVIFVLMWEPGLLISLDISLSVVTISIASIMIGTSVDYGIHITQRIREGLEDGLSKKEAMVNAVEKTGLSLAEAAFTTVAGLLAVYVVNVPGTQEFCTMIMFMILLSWFAATMILPAFYLFFKRG
;
A
#
# COMPACT_ATOMS: atom_id res chain seq x y z
N GLY A 1 -30.81 14.04 7.74
CA GLY A 1 -32.28 13.92 7.89
C GLY A 1 -32.64 14.54 9.22
N ASP A 2 -33.88 15.00 9.38
CA ASP A 2 -34.33 15.66 10.62
C ASP A 2 -34.29 14.68 11.81
N LEU A 3 -33.36 14.88 12.75
CA LEU A 3 -33.17 14.01 13.92
C LEU A 3 -34.35 14.06 14.89
N THR A 4 -35.24 15.04 14.78
CA THR A 4 -36.48 15.03 15.57
C THR A 4 -37.48 14.01 15.03
N ASN A 5 -37.28 13.43 13.85
CA ASN A 5 -38.17 12.41 13.29
C ASN A 5 -37.88 11.01 13.89
N PRO A 6 -38.87 10.34 14.52
CA PRO A 6 -38.71 8.99 15.06
C PRO A 6 -38.19 7.95 14.04
N GLU A 7 -38.60 8.06 12.77
CA GLU A 7 -38.16 7.13 11.73
C GLU A 7 -36.67 7.32 11.37
N VAL A 8 -36.14 8.54 11.53
CA VAL A 8 -34.70 8.80 11.36
C VAL A 8 -33.91 8.16 12.51
N ILE A 9 -34.38 8.28 13.76
CA ILE A 9 -33.74 7.65 14.92
C ILE A 9 -33.74 6.12 14.80
N LYS A 10 -34.84 5.51 14.34
CA LYS A 10 -34.91 4.06 14.06
C LYS A 10 -33.93 3.65 12.97
N ALA A 11 -33.84 4.42 11.88
CA ALA A 11 -32.93 4.09 10.78
C ALA A 11 -31.45 4.20 11.19
N ILE A 12 -31.09 5.17 12.04
CA ILE A 12 -29.74 5.25 12.63
C ILE A 12 -29.48 4.05 13.55
N LYS A 13 -30.47 3.64 14.34
CA LYS A 13 -30.35 2.43 15.18
C LYS A 13 -30.13 1.17 14.33
N GLU A 14 -30.88 1.02 13.24
CA GLU A 14 -30.72 -0.08 12.29
C GLU A 14 -29.31 -0.08 11.67
N PHE A 15 -28.79 1.09 11.29
CA PHE A 15 -27.42 1.24 10.81
C PHE A 15 -26.41 0.72 11.84
N GLN A 16 -26.51 1.14 13.11
CA GLN A 16 -25.63 0.67 14.18
C GLN A 16 -25.77 -0.83 14.45
N ASP A 17 -26.98 -1.39 14.38
CA ASP A 17 -27.21 -2.81 14.59
C ASP A 17 -26.61 -3.66 13.45
N LYS A 18 -26.66 -3.18 12.21
CA LYS A 18 -25.95 -3.80 11.07
C LYS A 18 -24.43 -3.77 11.27
N LEU A 19 -23.86 -2.64 11.71
CA LEU A 19 -22.44 -2.55 12.04
C LEU A 19 -22.06 -3.55 13.15
N LYS A 20 -22.88 -3.63 14.20
CA LYS A 20 -22.66 -4.55 15.32
C LYS A 20 -22.73 -6.02 14.89
N ALA A 21 -23.62 -6.36 13.95
CA ALA A 21 -23.71 -7.71 13.39
C ALA A 21 -22.42 -8.14 12.66
N GLU A 22 -21.70 -7.17 12.08
CA GLU A 22 -20.37 -7.36 11.47
C GLU A 22 -19.21 -7.29 12.49
N GLY A 23 -19.50 -7.20 13.79
CA GLY A 23 -18.49 -7.07 14.84
C GLY A 23 -17.90 -5.66 14.99
N ILE A 24 -18.46 -4.66 14.32
CA ILE A 24 -17.97 -3.28 14.33
C ILE A 24 -18.66 -2.52 15.47
N SER A 25 -17.87 -2.10 16.46
CA SER A 25 -18.38 -1.28 17.55
C SER A 25 -18.61 0.15 17.08
N SER A 26 -19.77 0.71 17.40
CA SER A 26 -20.12 2.10 17.06
C SER A 26 -20.84 2.81 18.20
N VAL A 27 -20.74 4.14 18.22
CA VAL A 27 -21.38 5.05 19.18
C VAL A 27 -22.00 6.22 18.43
N SER A 28 -23.22 6.60 18.80
CA SER A 28 -23.92 7.75 18.24
C SER A 28 -24.85 8.40 19.28
N ILE A 29 -25.52 9.49 18.88
CA ILE A 29 -26.54 10.14 19.70
C ILE A 29 -27.71 9.20 20.08
N VAL A 30 -27.96 8.16 19.28
CA VAL A 30 -29.04 7.20 19.54
C VAL A 30 -28.80 6.41 20.83
N ASP A 31 -27.54 6.17 21.20
CA ASP A 31 -27.19 5.48 22.44
C ASP A 31 -27.60 6.30 23.69
N GLY A 32 -27.35 7.63 23.65
CA GLY A 32 -27.82 8.57 24.67
C GLY A 32 -29.36 8.69 24.70
N LEU A 33 -30.00 8.72 23.53
CA LEU A 33 -31.46 8.78 23.42
C LEU A 33 -32.15 7.53 23.99
N ILE A 34 -31.65 6.33 23.68
CA ILE A 34 -32.23 5.05 24.12
C ILE A 34 -31.96 4.79 25.61
N SER A 35 -30.80 5.22 26.12
CA SER A 35 -30.44 5.10 27.54
C SER A 35 -31.13 6.16 28.43
N SER A 36 -31.71 7.21 27.85
CA SER A 36 -32.44 8.25 28.56
C SER A 36 -33.62 7.70 29.38
N PRO A 37 -33.86 8.21 30.61
CA PRO A 37 -35.08 7.93 31.39
C PRO A 37 -36.37 8.25 30.62
N PHE A 38 -36.28 9.15 29.64
CA PHE A 38 -37.41 9.62 28.83
C PHE A 38 -37.58 8.86 27.51
N ARG A 39 -36.92 7.71 27.29
CA ARG A 39 -36.95 6.95 26.02
C ARG A 39 -38.34 6.68 25.42
N LYS A 40 -39.40 6.65 26.24
CA LYS A 40 -40.79 6.49 25.76
C LYS A 40 -41.24 7.66 24.87
N LEU A 41 -40.63 8.84 25.03
CA LEU A 41 -40.93 10.04 24.25
C LEU A 41 -40.33 10.00 22.84
N LEU A 42 -39.45 9.03 22.53
CA LEU A 42 -38.87 8.84 21.20
C LEU A 42 -39.90 8.50 20.10
N GLN A 43 -41.15 8.23 20.48
CA GLN A 43 -42.25 7.99 19.54
C GLN A 43 -42.77 9.28 18.87
N THR A 44 -42.40 10.47 19.38
CA THR A 44 -42.93 11.75 18.91
C THR A 44 -41.82 12.76 18.64
N ARG A 45 -42.04 13.67 17.68
CA ARG A 45 -41.06 14.70 17.33
C ARG A 45 -40.73 15.64 18.50
N GLU A 46 -41.77 16.09 19.21
CA GLU A 46 -41.62 16.96 20.37
C GLU A 46 -40.88 16.27 21.51
N GLY A 47 -41.16 14.98 21.73
CA GLY A 47 -40.49 14.14 22.70
C GLY A 47 -39.00 13.99 22.43
N ILE A 48 -38.61 13.74 21.17
CA ILE A 48 -37.20 13.68 20.76
C ILE A 48 -36.53 15.04 20.97
N LYS A 49 -37.16 16.12 20.52
CA LYS A 49 -36.64 17.49 20.69
C LYS A 49 -36.44 17.87 22.16
N PHE A 50 -37.32 17.42 23.05
CA PHE A 50 -37.18 17.61 24.50
C PHE A 50 -35.93 16.91 25.07
N ILE A 51 -35.66 15.68 24.63
CA ILE A 51 -34.47 14.93 25.07
C ILE A 51 -33.21 15.57 24.50
N LEU A 52 -33.19 15.91 23.21
CA LEU A 52 -32.05 16.56 22.55
C LEU A 52 -31.64 17.86 23.25
N ASN A 53 -32.60 18.69 23.67
CA ASN A 53 -32.32 19.93 24.40
C ASN A 53 -31.73 19.71 25.81
N LYS A 54 -31.86 18.51 26.38
CA LYS A 54 -31.37 18.15 27.71
C LYS A 54 -30.06 17.36 27.70
N LEU A 55 -29.52 17.08 26.52
CA LEU A 55 -28.22 16.42 26.38
C LEU A 55 -27.11 17.25 27.02
N ASN A 56 -26.11 16.57 27.54
CA ASN A 56 -24.90 17.22 28.04
C ASN A 56 -24.05 17.75 26.86
N ASP A 57 -23.02 18.52 27.16
CA ASP A 57 -22.20 19.15 26.11
C ASP A 57 -21.38 18.13 25.30
N ASP A 58 -21.02 16.99 25.89
CA ASP A 58 -20.32 15.89 25.19
C ASP A 58 -21.21 15.18 24.17
N GLU A 59 -22.48 14.96 24.48
CA GLU A 59 -23.47 14.35 23.57
C GLU A 59 -23.89 15.33 22.46
N LYS A 60 -23.95 16.63 22.77
CA LYS A 60 -24.20 17.67 21.77
C LYS A 60 -23.12 17.74 20.70
N PHE A 61 -21.89 17.29 20.98
CA PHE A 61 -20.83 17.20 19.98
C PHE A 61 -21.20 16.34 18.77
N PHE A 62 -22.11 15.37 18.95
CA PHE A 62 -22.51 14.46 17.89
C PHE A 62 -23.57 15.03 16.95
N ILE A 63 -24.17 16.19 17.22
CA ILE A 63 -25.32 16.71 16.47
C ILE A 63 -25.10 18.14 16.01
N SER A 64 -25.70 18.51 14.87
CA SER A 64 -25.73 19.91 14.42
C SER A 64 -26.78 20.73 15.19
N GLU A 65 -26.58 22.05 15.28
CA GLU A 65 -27.50 22.96 15.97
C GLU A 65 -28.93 22.92 15.42
N ASP A 66 -29.08 22.64 14.13
CA ASP A 66 -30.36 22.55 13.41
C ASP A 66 -30.96 21.13 13.41
N TYR A 67 -30.32 20.17 14.09
CA TYR A 67 -30.72 18.76 14.13
C TYR A 67 -30.79 18.08 12.75
N SER A 68 -30.11 18.60 11.73
CA SER A 68 -30.11 18.02 10.38
C SER A 68 -29.03 16.96 10.15
N LYS A 69 -27.98 16.95 10.98
CA LYS A 69 -26.81 16.06 10.89
C LYS A 69 -26.45 15.45 12.25
N THR A 70 -25.96 14.21 12.21
CA THR A 70 -25.39 13.52 13.36
C THR A 70 -24.10 12.80 12.96
N LEU A 71 -23.22 12.56 13.93
CA LEU A 71 -22.06 11.68 13.79
C LEU A 71 -22.37 10.29 14.36
N VAL A 72 -21.88 9.27 13.66
CA VAL A 72 -21.79 7.89 14.16
C VAL A 72 -20.31 7.52 14.11
N LEU A 73 -19.70 7.32 15.27
CA LEU A 73 -18.30 6.92 15.38
C LEU A 73 -18.22 5.40 15.40
N PHE A 74 -17.33 4.82 14.62
CA PHE A 74 -16.99 3.40 14.72
C PHE A 74 -15.52 3.25 15.12
N TYR A 75 -15.20 2.15 15.80
CA TYR A 75 -13.87 1.90 16.33
C TYR A 75 -13.19 0.78 15.55
N VAL A 76 -11.94 1.02 15.17
CA VAL A 76 -11.06 0.05 14.53
C VAL A 76 -9.92 -0.26 15.50
N SER A 77 -9.65 -1.53 15.75
CA SER A 77 -8.54 -1.91 16.63
C SER A 77 -7.19 -1.52 15.99
N PRO A 78 -6.26 -0.93 16.76
CA PRO A 78 -4.94 -0.56 16.23
C PRO A 78 -4.09 -1.79 15.87
N THR A 79 -4.44 -2.99 16.33
CA THR A 79 -3.70 -4.23 16.07
C THR A 79 -4.03 -4.88 14.73
N LEU A 80 -5.05 -4.38 14.01
CA LEU A 80 -5.48 -4.97 12.74
C LEU A 80 -4.50 -4.63 11.61
N SER A 81 -4.33 -5.56 10.69
CA SER A 81 -3.58 -5.31 9.44
C SER A 81 -4.31 -4.31 8.55
N MET A 82 -3.59 -3.66 7.63
CA MET A 82 -4.20 -2.70 6.70
C MET A 82 -5.34 -3.32 5.88
N LYS A 83 -5.21 -4.59 5.48
CA LYS A 83 -6.26 -5.32 4.75
C LYS A 83 -7.52 -5.55 5.59
N GLU A 84 -7.37 -5.80 6.88
CA GLU A 84 -8.51 -5.93 7.80
C GLU A 84 -9.18 -4.58 8.04
N ARG A 85 -8.38 -3.50 8.17
CA ARG A 85 -8.90 -2.13 8.28
C ARG A 85 -9.68 -1.72 7.03
N GLU A 86 -9.14 -2.00 5.85
CA GLU A 86 -9.81 -1.80 4.57
C GLU A 86 -11.15 -2.54 4.52
N SER A 87 -11.15 -3.82 4.90
CA SER A 87 -12.39 -4.61 4.95
C SER A 87 -13.45 -4.02 5.90
N ILE A 88 -13.03 -3.44 7.04
CA ILE A 88 -13.97 -2.77 7.95
C ILE A 88 -14.54 -1.51 7.30
N VAL A 89 -13.69 -0.66 6.71
CA VAL A 89 -14.13 0.57 6.04
C VAL A 89 -15.09 0.26 4.89
N ASP A 90 -14.78 -0.72 4.05
CA ASP A 90 -15.64 -1.16 2.95
C ASP A 90 -17.01 -1.66 3.45
N LYS A 91 -17.03 -2.41 4.56
CA LYS A 91 -18.28 -2.86 5.19
C LYS A 91 -19.10 -1.69 5.71
N VAL A 92 -18.46 -0.73 6.38
CA VAL A 92 -19.14 0.49 6.87
C VAL A 92 -19.76 1.24 5.69
N ASP A 93 -19.01 1.45 4.61
CA ASP A 93 -19.47 2.16 3.41
C ASP A 93 -20.61 1.41 2.71
N TRP A 94 -20.53 0.09 2.63
CA TRP A 94 -21.59 -0.73 2.06
C TRP A 94 -22.88 -0.67 2.90
N ILE A 95 -22.77 -0.77 4.23
CA ILE A 95 -23.92 -0.64 5.15
C ILE A 95 -24.50 0.78 5.08
N ALA A 96 -23.65 1.80 4.95
CA ALA A 96 -24.06 3.19 4.81
C ALA A 96 -24.83 3.43 3.52
N ALA A 97 -24.37 2.87 2.39
CA ALA A 97 -25.01 2.99 1.09
C ALA A 97 -26.35 2.23 0.99
N THR A 98 -26.51 1.15 1.76
CA THR A 98 -27.70 0.28 1.73
C THR A 98 -28.74 0.59 2.80
N THR A 99 -28.43 1.46 3.77
CA THR A 99 -29.35 1.83 4.84
C THR A 99 -30.10 3.12 4.50
N PRO A 100 -31.41 3.06 4.23
CA PRO A 100 -32.17 4.25 3.86
C PRO A 100 -32.41 5.15 5.08
N ILE A 101 -32.14 6.44 4.95
CA ILE A 101 -32.46 7.45 5.97
C ILE A 101 -33.61 8.33 5.45
N PRO A 102 -34.77 8.39 6.14
CA PRO A 102 -35.87 9.26 5.74
C PRO A 102 -35.44 10.73 5.62
N GLY A 103 -35.55 11.31 4.42
CA GLY A 103 -35.17 12.70 4.17
C GLY A 103 -33.67 12.98 4.35
N GLY A 104 -32.80 11.98 4.13
CA GLY A 104 -31.35 12.13 4.19
C GLY A 104 -30.60 10.94 3.61
N SER A 105 -29.30 10.89 3.87
CA SER A 105 -28.41 9.79 3.51
C SER A 105 -27.29 9.66 4.53
N ILE A 106 -26.60 8.52 4.50
CA ILE A 106 -25.37 8.30 5.26
C ILE A 106 -24.20 8.58 4.31
N SER A 107 -23.24 9.40 4.74
CA SER A 107 -22.01 9.65 3.98
C SER A 107 -21.04 8.48 4.12
N MET A 108 -20.08 8.37 3.18
CA MET A 108 -18.98 7.42 3.31
C MET A 108 -18.18 7.68 4.59
N ALA A 109 -17.55 6.62 5.10
CA ALA A 109 -16.69 6.63 6.25
C ALA A 109 -15.59 7.69 6.09
N THR A 110 -15.34 8.40 7.17
CA THR A 110 -14.32 9.45 7.24
C THR A 110 -13.56 9.34 8.56
N GLY A 111 -12.61 10.25 8.77
CA GLY A 111 -11.66 10.17 9.88
C GLY A 111 -10.42 9.38 9.51
N THR A 112 -9.51 9.27 10.48
CA THR A 112 -8.13 8.82 10.25
C THR A 112 -8.04 7.46 9.59
N GLU A 113 -8.82 6.48 10.02
CA GLU A 113 -8.75 5.11 9.49
C GLU A 113 -9.22 5.02 8.03
N ALA A 114 -10.37 5.65 7.71
CA ALA A 114 -10.89 5.68 6.34
C ALA A 114 -9.94 6.45 5.40
N ILE A 115 -9.36 7.56 5.87
CA ILE A 115 -8.36 8.32 5.11
C ILE A 115 -7.10 7.48 4.87
N ASN A 116 -6.60 6.78 5.89
CA ASN A 116 -5.41 5.94 5.77
C ASN A 116 -5.61 4.77 4.80
N VAL A 117 -6.77 4.12 4.85
CA VAL A 117 -7.15 3.07 3.88
C VAL A 117 -7.21 3.66 2.46
N ALA A 118 -7.88 4.79 2.28
CA ALA A 118 -7.98 5.44 0.97
C ALA A 118 -6.59 5.82 0.42
N ILE A 119 -5.72 6.41 1.26
CA ILE A 119 -4.33 6.74 0.88
C ILE A 119 -3.55 5.47 0.53
N ASN A 120 -3.66 4.41 1.33
CA ASN A 120 -2.94 3.15 1.08
C ASN A 120 -3.35 2.54 -0.26
N ASN A 121 -4.66 2.46 -0.52
CA ASN A 121 -5.21 1.93 -1.78
C ASN A 121 -4.77 2.78 -2.98
N MET A 122 -4.81 4.11 -2.85
CA MET A 122 -4.29 5.01 -3.88
C MET A 122 -2.81 4.77 -4.13
N LEU A 123 -1.99 4.65 -3.09
CA LEU A 123 -0.54 4.41 -3.23
C LEU A 123 -0.27 3.05 -3.88
N PHE A 124 -1.03 2.00 -3.50
CA PHE A 124 -0.88 0.66 -4.06
C PHE A 124 -1.23 0.61 -5.56
N ASP A 125 -2.33 1.25 -5.96
CA ASP A 125 -2.72 1.36 -7.38
C ASP A 125 -1.69 2.14 -8.19
N GLN A 126 -1.25 3.30 -7.67
CA GLN A 126 -0.23 4.12 -8.33
C GLN A 126 1.10 3.39 -8.46
N GLN A 127 1.52 2.67 -7.42
CA GLN A 127 2.72 1.84 -7.44
C GLN A 127 2.62 0.77 -8.53
N THR A 128 1.54 0.00 -8.53
CA THR A 128 1.32 -1.09 -9.48
C THR A 128 1.33 -0.58 -10.92
N ARG A 129 0.59 0.49 -11.20
CA ARG A 129 0.51 1.09 -12.53
C ARG A 129 1.85 1.66 -12.98
N SER A 130 2.53 2.40 -12.13
CA SER A 130 3.82 3.03 -12.46
C SER A 130 4.91 1.98 -12.66
N MET A 131 4.92 0.92 -11.85
CA MET A 131 5.84 -0.20 -11.98
C MET A 131 5.65 -0.93 -13.31
N ILE A 132 4.41 -1.27 -13.70
CA ILE A 132 4.12 -1.94 -14.98
C ILE A 132 4.58 -1.06 -16.16
N LEU A 133 4.25 0.23 -16.13
CA LEU A 133 4.65 1.17 -17.18
C LEU A 133 6.18 1.31 -17.26
N ALA A 134 6.85 1.45 -16.12
CA ALA A 134 8.31 1.58 -16.06
C ALA A 134 9.01 0.32 -16.57
N ILE A 135 8.60 -0.88 -16.14
CA ILE A 135 9.15 -2.15 -16.63
C ILE A 135 8.92 -2.28 -18.14
N ALA A 136 7.74 -1.93 -18.65
CA ALA A 136 7.44 -2.01 -20.08
C ALA A 136 8.33 -1.06 -20.90
N LEU A 137 8.50 0.19 -20.45
CA LEU A 137 9.37 1.16 -21.13
C LEU A 137 10.84 0.73 -21.09
N VAL A 138 11.32 0.28 -19.93
CA VAL A 138 12.68 -0.25 -19.78
C VAL A 138 12.88 -1.48 -20.67
N ALA A 139 11.92 -2.40 -20.72
CA ALA A 139 11.98 -3.56 -21.61
C ALA A 139 12.15 -3.14 -23.07
N ILE A 140 11.35 -2.18 -23.55
CA ILE A 140 11.45 -1.66 -24.92
C ILE A 140 12.85 -1.10 -25.18
N VAL A 141 13.36 -0.25 -24.29
CA VAL A 141 14.68 0.37 -24.44
C VAL A 141 15.78 -0.68 -24.48
N VAL A 142 15.77 -1.64 -23.57
CA VAL A 142 16.83 -2.65 -23.48
C VAL A 142 16.77 -3.63 -24.66
N ILE A 143 15.57 -3.96 -25.15
CA ILE A 143 15.40 -4.74 -26.39
C ILE A 143 16.00 -4.00 -27.59
N ILE A 144 15.81 -2.67 -27.69
CA ILE A 144 16.40 -1.84 -28.74
C ILE A 144 17.94 -1.84 -28.62
N ILE A 145 18.47 -1.67 -27.41
CA ILE A 145 19.93 -1.66 -27.14
C ILE A 145 20.58 -2.96 -27.59
N PHE A 146 20.06 -4.11 -27.14
CA PHE A 146 20.63 -5.41 -27.52
C PHE A 146 20.26 -5.84 -28.94
N ARG A 147 19.28 -5.18 -29.57
CA ARG A 147 18.68 -5.57 -30.86
C ARG A 147 18.18 -7.02 -30.83
N SER A 148 17.74 -7.47 -29.66
CA SER A 148 17.35 -8.85 -29.40
C SER A 148 16.34 -8.90 -28.26
N PRO A 149 15.09 -9.34 -28.52
CA PRO A 149 14.08 -9.53 -27.48
C PRO A 149 14.54 -10.45 -26.36
N PHE A 150 15.35 -11.47 -26.69
CA PHE A 150 15.86 -12.41 -25.72
C PHE A 150 16.82 -11.76 -24.71
N TYR A 151 17.90 -11.12 -25.19
CA TYR A 151 18.85 -10.44 -24.31
C TYR A 151 18.19 -9.30 -23.54
N GLY A 152 17.24 -8.61 -24.19
CA GLY A 152 16.46 -7.56 -23.54
C GLY A 152 15.63 -8.06 -22.37
N MET A 153 14.79 -9.08 -22.60
CA MET A 153 13.92 -9.62 -21.55
C MET A 153 14.69 -10.34 -20.45
N VAL A 154 15.75 -11.08 -20.78
CA VAL A 154 16.56 -11.77 -19.78
C VAL A 154 17.27 -10.76 -18.86
N SER A 155 17.71 -9.62 -19.38
CA SER A 155 18.31 -8.55 -18.55
C SER A 155 17.35 -7.95 -17.50
N LEU A 156 16.04 -8.18 -17.62
CA LEU A 156 15.04 -7.73 -16.64
C LEU A 156 14.84 -8.71 -15.48
N ILE A 157 15.43 -9.89 -15.51
CA ILE A 157 15.28 -10.90 -14.45
C ILE A 157 15.63 -10.34 -13.06
N PRO A 158 16.74 -9.58 -12.86
CA PRO A 158 17.04 -8.97 -11.57
C PRO A 158 15.98 -7.96 -11.13
N VAL A 159 15.44 -7.16 -12.07
CA VAL A 159 14.37 -6.19 -11.80
C VAL A 159 13.13 -6.90 -11.26
N ILE A 160 12.64 -7.92 -11.96
CA ILE A 160 11.44 -8.67 -11.57
C ILE A 160 11.65 -9.32 -10.21
N PHE A 161 12.82 -9.96 -10.00
CA PHE A 161 13.13 -10.63 -8.74
C PHE A 161 13.13 -9.67 -7.55
N VAL A 162 13.76 -8.51 -7.69
CA VAL A 162 13.85 -7.48 -6.63
C VAL A 162 12.47 -6.89 -6.31
N LEU A 163 11.69 -6.55 -7.34
CA LEU A 163 10.35 -5.98 -7.15
C LEU A 163 9.35 -6.97 -6.57
N MET A 164 9.50 -8.27 -6.85
CA MET A 164 8.69 -9.30 -6.18
C MET A 164 8.97 -9.40 -4.68
N TRP A 165 10.21 -9.10 -4.25
CA TRP A 165 10.60 -9.13 -2.85
C TRP A 165 10.27 -7.85 -2.08
N GLU A 166 10.08 -6.72 -2.76
CA GLU A 166 9.80 -5.41 -2.14
C GLU A 166 8.59 -5.44 -1.18
N PRO A 167 7.39 -5.93 -1.57
CA PRO A 167 6.25 -5.96 -0.65
C PRO A 167 6.50 -6.90 0.54
N GLY A 168 7.23 -7.99 0.31
CA GLY A 168 7.62 -8.94 1.36
C GLY A 168 8.53 -8.29 2.40
N LEU A 169 9.49 -7.48 1.96
CA LEU A 169 10.38 -6.72 2.85
C LEU A 169 9.60 -5.69 3.67
N LEU A 170 8.72 -4.91 3.03
CA LEU A 170 7.86 -3.93 3.73
C LEU A 170 7.05 -4.59 4.85
N ILE A 171 6.40 -5.72 4.57
CA ILE A 171 5.61 -6.47 5.56
C ILE A 171 6.52 -7.04 6.66
N SER A 172 7.68 -7.60 6.31
CA SER A 172 8.57 -8.25 7.28
C SER A 172 9.24 -7.27 8.24
N LEU A 173 9.45 -6.03 7.81
CA LEU A 173 10.10 -4.97 8.57
C LEU A 173 9.10 -4.02 9.24
N ASP A 174 7.79 -4.28 9.11
CA ASP A 174 6.70 -3.42 9.60
C ASP A 174 6.78 -1.98 9.07
N ILE A 175 7.23 -1.82 7.82
CA ILE A 175 7.36 -0.53 7.16
C ILE A 175 6.09 -0.23 6.36
N SER A 176 5.46 0.90 6.66
CA SER A 176 4.22 1.31 6.00
C SER A 176 4.45 1.79 4.56
N LEU A 177 3.49 1.52 3.68
CA LEU A 177 3.48 2.10 2.34
C LEU A 177 3.25 3.61 2.45
N SER A 178 4.13 4.40 1.85
CA SER A 178 4.12 5.86 1.89
C SER A 178 4.61 6.42 0.56
N VAL A 179 4.48 7.73 0.36
CA VAL A 179 5.00 8.42 -0.83
C VAL A 179 6.52 8.20 -0.99
N VAL A 180 7.24 8.04 0.14
CA VAL A 180 8.68 7.78 0.14
C VAL A 180 8.96 6.33 -0.27
N THR A 181 8.25 5.35 0.29
CA THR A 181 8.53 3.94 -0.01
C THR A 181 8.11 3.52 -1.41
N ILE A 182 7.06 4.11 -2.00
CA ILE A 182 6.72 3.85 -3.42
C ILE A 182 7.83 4.30 -4.39
N SER A 183 8.65 5.28 -4.02
CA SER A 183 9.75 5.74 -4.87
C SER A 183 10.87 4.69 -5.01
N ILE A 184 10.92 3.73 -4.08
CA ILE A 184 11.95 2.68 -4.03
C ILE A 184 11.85 1.80 -5.28
N ALA A 185 10.66 1.32 -5.66
CA ALA A 185 10.48 0.56 -6.90
C ALA A 185 11.08 1.26 -8.12
N SER A 186 10.85 2.56 -8.29
CA SER A 186 11.40 3.30 -9.44
C SER A 186 12.92 3.34 -9.43
N ILE A 187 13.53 3.55 -8.26
CA ILE A 187 14.99 3.51 -8.09
C ILE A 187 15.51 2.11 -8.43
N MET A 188 14.84 1.09 -7.88
CA MET A 188 15.26 -0.29 -8.03
C MET A 188 15.06 -0.83 -9.44
N ILE A 189 14.09 -0.34 -10.21
CA ILE A 189 13.98 -0.64 -11.64
C ILE A 189 15.23 -0.18 -12.38
N GLY A 190 15.67 1.05 -12.17
CA GLY A 190 16.87 1.61 -12.81
C GLY A 190 18.14 0.85 -12.39
N THR A 191 18.41 0.78 -11.08
CA THR A 191 19.62 0.13 -10.59
C THR A 191 19.67 -1.36 -10.95
N SER A 192 18.54 -2.07 -10.89
CA SER A 192 18.52 -3.51 -11.18
C SER A 192 18.63 -3.82 -12.66
N VAL A 193 18.08 -2.97 -13.53
CA VAL A 193 18.26 -3.19 -14.97
C VAL A 193 19.71 -2.92 -15.38
N ASP A 194 20.36 -1.93 -14.79
CA ASP A 194 21.78 -1.63 -15.08
C ASP A 194 22.67 -2.83 -14.77
N TYR A 195 22.50 -3.46 -13.59
CA TYR A 195 23.23 -4.67 -13.24
C TYR A 195 22.94 -5.82 -14.20
N GLY A 196 21.67 -5.99 -14.59
CA GLY A 196 21.26 -6.99 -15.57
C GLY A 196 21.91 -6.76 -16.94
N ILE A 197 21.91 -5.53 -17.44
CA ILE A 197 22.52 -5.14 -18.71
C ILE A 197 24.02 -5.44 -18.69
N HIS A 198 24.74 -5.02 -17.64
CA HIS A 198 26.19 -5.21 -17.54
C HIS A 198 26.60 -6.69 -17.56
N ILE A 199 25.87 -7.54 -16.83
CA ILE A 199 26.13 -8.99 -16.83
C ILE A 199 25.77 -9.60 -18.19
N THR A 200 24.58 -9.30 -18.71
CA THR A 200 24.13 -9.80 -20.03
C THR A 200 25.11 -9.41 -21.14
N GLN A 201 25.56 -8.16 -21.14
CA GLN A 201 26.52 -7.65 -22.13
C GLN A 201 27.84 -8.42 -22.06
N ARG A 202 28.37 -8.67 -20.85
CA ARG A 202 29.61 -9.44 -20.71
C ARG A 202 29.46 -10.90 -21.11
N ILE A 203 28.32 -11.53 -20.81
CA ILE A 203 28.01 -12.88 -21.28
C ILE A 203 27.99 -12.91 -22.81
N ARG A 204 27.34 -11.93 -23.44
CA ARG A 204 27.24 -11.82 -24.89
C ARG A 204 28.62 -11.62 -25.54
N GLU A 205 29.44 -10.74 -25.01
CA GLU A 205 30.83 -10.54 -25.47
C GLU A 205 31.62 -11.85 -25.39
N GLY A 206 31.55 -12.57 -24.27
CA GLY A 206 32.23 -13.86 -24.13
C GLY A 206 31.77 -14.90 -25.17
N LEU A 207 30.49 -14.93 -25.51
CA LEU A 207 29.96 -15.80 -26.57
C LEU A 207 30.44 -15.38 -27.96
N GLU A 208 30.51 -14.08 -28.24
CA GLU A 208 31.03 -13.52 -29.49
C GLU A 208 32.54 -13.78 -29.64
N ASP A 209 33.28 -13.81 -28.53
CA ASP A 209 34.70 -14.20 -28.44
C ASP A 209 34.94 -15.73 -28.52
N GLY A 210 33.87 -16.52 -28.68
CA GLY A 210 33.94 -17.97 -28.89
C GLY A 210 34.00 -18.81 -27.61
N LEU A 211 33.79 -18.23 -26.43
CA LEU A 211 33.67 -18.98 -25.18
C LEU A 211 32.42 -19.86 -25.19
N SER A 212 32.47 -21.00 -24.51
CA SER A 212 31.25 -21.74 -24.21
C SER A 212 30.32 -20.90 -23.32
N LYS A 213 29.00 -21.19 -23.36
CA LYS A 213 28.03 -20.51 -22.49
C LYS A 213 28.46 -20.47 -21.03
N LYS A 214 28.93 -21.61 -20.51
CA LYS A 214 29.37 -21.73 -19.12
C LYS A 214 30.57 -20.82 -18.84
N GLU A 215 31.57 -20.83 -19.71
CA GLU A 215 32.76 -19.97 -19.57
C GLU A 215 32.40 -18.49 -19.67
N ALA A 216 31.53 -18.09 -20.59
CA ALA A 216 31.08 -16.72 -20.72
C ALA A 216 30.34 -16.23 -19.46
N MET A 217 29.49 -17.08 -18.86
CA MET A 217 28.82 -16.77 -17.59
C MET A 217 29.79 -16.64 -16.42
N VAL A 218 30.72 -17.59 -16.28
CA VAL A 218 31.74 -17.53 -15.22
C VAL A 218 32.58 -16.26 -15.37
N ASN A 219 33.04 -15.96 -16.59
CA ASN A 219 33.81 -14.76 -16.88
C ASN A 219 33.04 -13.47 -16.54
N ALA A 220 31.75 -13.43 -16.86
CA ALA A 220 30.89 -12.29 -16.54
C ALA A 220 30.74 -12.06 -15.04
N VAL A 221 30.54 -13.12 -14.27
CA VAL A 221 30.42 -13.03 -12.80
C VAL A 221 31.75 -12.66 -12.16
N GLU A 222 32.87 -13.26 -12.58
CA GLU A 222 34.19 -13.00 -12.01
C GLU A 222 34.68 -11.57 -12.25
N LYS A 223 34.45 -11.03 -13.45
CA LYS A 223 34.94 -9.69 -13.80
C LYS A 223 33.90 -8.62 -13.52
N THR A 224 32.78 -8.68 -14.22
CA THR A 224 31.73 -7.65 -14.11
C THR A 224 31.01 -7.76 -12.77
N GLY A 225 30.71 -8.97 -12.29
CA GLY A 225 30.03 -9.17 -11.01
C GLY A 225 30.79 -8.59 -9.82
N LEU A 226 32.12 -8.65 -9.81
CA LEU A 226 32.95 -8.03 -8.77
C LEU A 226 32.91 -6.50 -8.84
N SER A 227 33.05 -5.90 -10.03
CA SER A 227 32.92 -4.44 -10.19
C SER A 227 31.53 -3.93 -9.81
N LEU A 228 30.47 -4.70 -10.08
CA LEU A 228 29.12 -4.37 -9.63
C LEU A 228 28.97 -4.50 -8.11
N ALA A 229 29.67 -5.45 -7.47
CA ALA A 229 29.70 -5.54 -6.01
C ALA A 229 30.31 -4.28 -5.41
N GLU A 230 31.44 -3.81 -5.95
CA GLU A 230 32.08 -2.56 -5.52
C GLU A 230 31.11 -1.38 -5.60
N ALA A 231 30.42 -1.22 -6.73
CA ALA A 231 29.40 -0.18 -6.90
C ALA A 231 28.26 -0.30 -5.88
N ALA A 232 27.74 -1.52 -5.65
CA ALA A 232 26.69 -1.79 -4.68
C ALA A 232 27.14 -1.41 -3.26
N PHE A 233 28.32 -1.87 -2.83
CA PHE A 233 28.86 -1.58 -1.50
C PHE A 233 29.17 -0.09 -1.31
N THR A 234 29.66 0.63 -2.33
CA THR A 234 29.85 2.08 -2.24
C THR A 234 28.51 2.82 -2.07
N THR A 235 27.46 2.35 -2.74
CA THR A 235 26.12 2.95 -2.63
C THR A 235 25.53 2.69 -1.25
N VAL A 236 25.66 1.46 -0.74
CA VAL A 236 25.28 1.09 0.63
C VAL A 236 26.03 1.95 1.65
N ALA A 237 27.34 2.14 1.49
CA ALA A 237 28.13 3.00 2.37
C ALA A 237 27.64 4.47 2.35
N GLY A 238 27.27 5.00 1.18
CA GLY A 238 26.64 6.32 1.07
C GLY A 238 25.28 6.40 1.79
N LEU A 239 24.44 5.37 1.64
CA LEU A 239 23.14 5.29 2.31
C LEU A 239 23.28 5.11 3.83
N LEU A 240 24.33 4.43 4.31
CA LEU A 240 24.64 4.34 5.74
C LEU A 240 24.93 5.72 6.34
N ALA A 241 25.61 6.61 5.61
CA ALA A 241 25.83 7.97 6.08
C ALA A 241 24.51 8.74 6.28
N VAL A 242 23.52 8.50 5.40
CA VAL A 242 22.17 9.10 5.51
C VAL A 242 21.37 8.44 6.63
N TYR A 243 21.49 7.12 6.80
CA TYR A 243 20.79 6.36 7.84
C TYR A 243 21.07 6.88 9.26
N VAL A 244 22.28 7.41 9.52
CA VAL A 244 22.70 7.95 10.82
C VAL A 244 21.98 9.25 11.21
N VAL A 245 21.31 9.93 10.27
CA VAL A 245 20.58 11.20 10.53
C VAL A 245 19.39 11.03 11.48
N ASN A 246 18.99 9.78 11.80
CA ASN A 246 17.98 9.42 12.81
C ASN A 246 16.59 10.06 12.61
N VAL A 247 16.17 10.10 11.34
CA VAL A 247 14.80 10.45 10.95
C VAL A 247 14.08 9.16 10.55
N PRO A 248 12.99 8.74 11.24
CA PRO A 248 12.40 7.40 11.06
C PRO A 248 12.08 7.04 9.60
N GLY A 249 11.35 7.90 8.88
CA GLY A 249 11.02 7.63 7.47
C GLY A 249 12.23 7.57 6.53
N THR A 250 13.31 8.29 6.87
CA THR A 250 14.59 8.20 6.13
C THR A 250 15.32 6.89 6.44
N GLN A 251 15.28 6.42 7.69
CA GLN A 251 15.89 5.15 8.08
C GLN A 251 15.20 3.96 7.44
N GLU A 252 13.86 3.96 7.40
CA GLU A 252 13.06 2.94 6.69
C GLU A 252 13.42 2.90 5.20
N PHE A 253 13.46 4.07 4.55
CA PHE A 253 13.84 4.21 3.15
C PHE A 253 15.26 3.71 2.87
N CYS A 254 16.25 4.15 3.65
CA CYS A 254 17.64 3.72 3.52
C CYS A 254 17.79 2.21 3.74
N THR A 255 17.11 1.66 4.77
CA THR A 255 17.13 0.22 5.07
C THR A 255 16.65 -0.57 3.86
N MET A 256 15.48 -0.21 3.33
CA MET A 256 14.90 -0.88 2.16
C MET A 256 15.83 -0.84 0.95
N ILE A 257 16.35 0.33 0.57
CA ILE A 257 17.24 0.43 -0.60
C ILE A 257 18.53 -0.34 -0.39
N MET A 258 19.16 -0.29 0.78
CA MET A 258 20.38 -1.05 1.03
C MET A 258 20.17 -2.56 0.84
N PHE A 259 19.08 -3.11 1.38
CA PHE A 259 18.73 -4.52 1.17
C PHE A 259 18.44 -4.82 -0.31
N MET A 260 17.65 -3.98 -0.97
CA MET A 260 17.24 -4.19 -2.36
C MET A 260 18.39 -4.06 -3.35
N ILE A 261 19.36 -3.18 -3.13
CA ILE A 261 20.58 -3.06 -3.96
C ILE A 261 21.42 -4.34 -3.85
N LEU A 262 21.63 -4.84 -2.64
CA LEU A 262 22.37 -6.10 -2.44
C LEU A 262 21.64 -7.28 -3.06
N LEU A 263 20.31 -7.33 -2.91
CA LEU A 263 19.45 -8.33 -3.54
C LEU A 263 19.51 -8.25 -5.07
N SER A 264 19.59 -7.04 -5.62
CA SER A 264 19.71 -6.79 -7.05
C SER A 264 21.04 -7.28 -7.61
N TRP A 265 22.15 -6.94 -6.94
CA TRP A 265 23.47 -7.45 -7.30
C TRP A 265 23.52 -8.98 -7.23
N PHE A 266 22.97 -9.58 -6.17
CA PHE A 266 22.84 -11.02 -6.04
C PHE A 266 22.02 -11.64 -7.18
N ALA A 267 20.87 -11.04 -7.52
CA ALA A 267 20.03 -11.52 -8.61
C ALA A 267 20.74 -11.42 -9.97
N ALA A 268 21.47 -10.32 -10.23
CA ALA A 268 22.22 -10.15 -11.47
C ALA A 268 23.40 -11.11 -11.60
N THR A 269 24.07 -11.48 -10.50
CA THR A 269 25.26 -12.34 -10.55
C THR A 269 24.96 -13.82 -10.40
N MET A 270 23.86 -14.20 -9.74
CA MET A 270 23.53 -15.60 -9.46
C MET A 270 22.31 -16.06 -10.26
N ILE A 271 21.20 -15.31 -10.19
CA ILE A 271 19.92 -15.72 -10.77
C ILE A 271 19.94 -15.55 -12.29
N LEU A 272 20.34 -14.37 -12.76
CA LEU A 272 20.35 -14.04 -14.19
C LEU A 272 21.20 -15.03 -15.02
N PRO A 273 22.46 -15.37 -14.66
CA PRO A 273 23.22 -16.39 -15.39
C PRO A 273 22.54 -17.77 -15.36
N ALA A 274 21.87 -18.14 -14.26
CA ALA A 274 21.15 -19.40 -14.21
C ALA A 274 20.03 -19.47 -15.26
N PHE A 275 19.35 -18.35 -15.57
CA PHE A 275 18.38 -18.31 -16.68
C PHE A 275 19.04 -18.60 -18.04
N TYR A 276 20.26 -18.13 -18.29
CA TYR A 276 20.99 -18.44 -19.53
C TYR A 276 21.34 -19.93 -19.71
N LEU A 277 21.43 -20.70 -18.61
CA LEU A 277 21.62 -22.16 -18.68
C LEU A 277 20.39 -22.90 -19.21
N PHE A 278 19.18 -22.46 -18.82
CA PHE A 278 17.93 -23.13 -19.19
C PHE A 278 17.50 -22.84 -20.63
N PHE A 279 17.89 -21.69 -21.20
CA PHE A 279 17.57 -21.36 -22.58
C PHE A 279 18.51 -22.05 -23.58
N LYS A 280 18.03 -23.17 -24.12
CA LYS A 280 18.66 -23.91 -25.23
C LYS A 280 18.48 -23.14 -26.55
N ARG A 281 19.45 -22.26 -26.82
CA ARG A 281 19.83 -21.70 -28.16
C ARG A 281 18.85 -20.74 -28.83
N GLY A 282 19.41 -19.72 -29.48
CA GLY A 282 19.56 -19.74 -30.94
C GLY A 282 21.00 -20.05 -31.25
#